data_AF-A0ABD1DDL2-F1
#
_entry.id   AF-A0ABD1DDL2-F1
#
_cell.length_a   1.000
_cell.length_b   1.000
_cell.length_c   1.000
_cell.angle_alpha   90.00
_cell.angle_beta   90.00
_cell.angle_gamma   90.00
#
_symmetry.space_group_name_H-M   'P 1'
#
loop_
_entity.id
_entity.type
_entity.pdbx_description
1 polymer ?
#
loop_
_entity_poly.entity_id
_entity_poly.type
_entity_poly.pdbx_seq_one_letter_code
_entity_poly.pdbx_strand_id
1 'polypeptide(L)' 'MRAFCTVSAPLEVCAPPSRPLPPGTRFLALKLLGTPQPRTLYFLVEAKSRVREVYAQTCLHFSKQGMLDTELFGLAVLI' A
#
# COMPACT_ATOMS: atom_id res chain seq x y z
N MET A 1 -16.60 -2.42 -15.19
CA MET A 1 -15.96 -1.10 -15.00
C MET A 1 -14.69 -1.29 -14.18
N ARG A 2 -13.50 -1.07 -14.74
CA ARG A 2 -12.27 -0.98 -13.94
C ARG A 2 -12.30 0.39 -13.26
N ALA A 3 -12.57 0.43 -11.97
CA ALA A 3 -12.32 1.64 -11.19
C ALA A 3 -10.84 1.99 -11.37
N PHE A 4 -10.55 3.22 -11.79
CA PHE A 4 -9.18 3.72 -11.87
C PHE A 4 -8.61 3.74 -10.44
N CYS A 5 -7.90 2.68 -10.03
CA CYS A 5 -7.11 2.67 -8.80
C CYS A 5 -5.90 3.55 -9.02
N THR A 6 -5.75 4.60 -8.21
CA THR A 6 -4.59 5.51 -8.25
C THR A 6 -3.47 5.05 -7.31
N VAL A 7 -3.65 3.87 -6.69
CA VAL A 7 -2.69 3.22 -5.79
C VAL A 7 -2.08 2.01 -6.51
N SER A 8 -0.75 1.94 -6.50
CA SER A 8 -0.02 0.81 -7.08
C SER A 8 -0.19 -0.48 -6.27
N ALA A 9 0.27 -1.60 -6.84
CA ALA A 9 0.59 -2.77 -6.04
C ALA A 9 1.73 -2.43 -5.03
N PRO A 10 1.80 -3.13 -3.89
CA PRO A 10 2.87 -2.92 -2.91
C PRO A 10 4.23 -3.31 -3.44
N LEU A 11 5.22 -2.52 -3.06
CA LEU A 11 6.63 -2.68 -3.32
C LEU A 11 7.30 -3.07 -2.00
N GLU A 12 8.00 -4.20 -1.99
CA GLU A 12 8.78 -4.64 -0.81
C GLU A 12 10.07 -3.81 -0.64
N VAL A 13 10.52 -3.12 -1.70
CA VAL A 13 11.73 -2.28 -1.69
C VAL A 13 11.47 -0.98 -2.46
N CYS A 14 11.84 0.16 -1.86
CA CYS A 14 11.96 1.43 -2.56
C CYS A 14 13.26 1.44 -3.39
N ALA A 15 13.18 0.97 -4.63
CA ALA A 15 14.24 1.24 -5.60
C ALA A 15 14.04 2.62 -6.24
N PRO A 16 15.12 3.36 -6.58
CA PRO A 16 14.99 4.56 -7.40
C PRO A 16 14.25 4.19 -8.69
N PRO A 17 13.21 4.95 -9.07
CA PRO A 17 12.36 4.55 -10.18
C PRO A 17 13.19 4.64 -11.46
N SER A 18 13.17 3.58 -12.27
CA SER A 18 13.86 3.54 -13.57
C SER A 18 13.31 4.56 -14.57
N ARG A 19 12.11 5.09 -14.30
CA ARG A 19 11.44 6.14 -15.06
C ARG A 19 10.99 7.26 -14.12
N PRO A 20 11.07 8.54 -14.53
CA PRO A 20 10.52 9.63 -13.73
C PRO A 20 9.04 9.39 -13.38
N LEU A 21 8.72 9.55 -12.10
CA LEU A 21 7.36 9.39 -11.59
C LEU A 21 6.46 10.52 -12.10
N PRO A 22 5.16 10.24 -12.38
CA PRO A 22 4.21 11.29 -12.72
C PRO A 22 4.15 12.37 -11.62
N PRO A 23 3.95 13.65 -11.99
CA PRO A 23 3.83 14.73 -11.03
C PRO A 23 2.69 14.46 -10.04
N GLY A 24 2.94 14.68 -8.76
CA GLY A 24 1.96 14.44 -7.69
C GLY A 24 1.92 13.01 -7.15
N THR A 25 2.78 12.12 -7.65
CA THR A 25 2.97 10.77 -7.08
C THR A 25 3.87 10.84 -5.85
N ARG A 26 3.53 10.09 -4.80
CA ARG A 26 4.27 10.00 -3.54
C ARG A 26 4.42 8.53 -3.14
N PHE A 27 5.46 8.23 -2.38
CA PHE A 27 5.56 6.94 -1.70
C PHE A 27 4.82 7.00 -0.36
N LEU A 28 3.97 6.01 -0.12
CA LEU A 28 3.35 5.74 1.16
C LEU A 28 4.01 4.50 1.77
N ALA A 29 4.53 4.61 2.99
CA ALA A 29 5.06 3.50 3.75
C ALA A 29 3.99 2.96 4.70
N LEU A 30 3.65 1.68 4.56
CA LEU A 30 2.73 0.95 5.42
C LEU A 30 3.52 -0.02 6.28
N LYS A 31 3.53 0.21 7.59
CA LYS A 31 4.20 -0.66 8.57
C LYS A 31 3.20 -1.67 9.10
N LEU A 32 3.56 -2.95 9.05
CA LEU A 32 2.80 -4.00 9.70
C LEU A 32 3.14 -4.02 11.20
N LEU A 33 2.10 -3.97 12.04
CA LEU A 33 2.22 -4.00 13.49
C LEU A 33 1.93 -5.42 14.01
N GLY A 34 2.50 -5.77 15.16
CA GLY A 34 2.24 -7.05 15.82
C GLY A 34 3.05 -8.23 15.27
N THR A 35 3.95 -8.02 14.31
CA THR A 35 4.89 -9.05 13.86
C THR A 35 6.21 -8.98 14.64
N PRO A 36 6.88 -10.12 14.90
CA PRO A 36 8.18 -10.13 15.58
C PRO A 36 9.26 -9.34 14.85
N GLN A 37 9.15 -9.26 13.51
CA GLN A 37 10.04 -8.51 12.65
C GLN A 37 9.27 -7.36 12.00
N PRO A 38 9.82 -6.13 11.98
CA PRO A 38 9.17 -5.01 11.34
C PRO A 38 9.14 -5.22 9.83
N ARG A 39 7.94 -5.32 9.25
CA ARG A 39 7.74 -5.42 7.80
C ARG A 39 7.08 -4.13 7.30
N THR A 40 7.68 -3.53 6.27
CA THR A 40 7.16 -2.29 5.66
C THR A 40 6.87 -2.54 4.18
N LEU A 41 5.66 -2.20 3.75
CA LEU A 41 5.26 -2.20 2.35
C LEU A 41 5.23 -0.76 1.85
N TYR A 42 5.69 -0.53 0.62
CA TYR A 42 5.64 0.78 0.00
C TYR A 42 4.62 0.80 -1.14
N PHE A 43 3.84 1.87 -1.23
CA PHE A 43 2.87 2.07 -2.29
C PHE A 43 3.18 3.38 -3.01
N LEU A 44 3.09 3.39 -4.34
CA LEU A 44 2.99 4.64 -5.08
C LEU A 44 1.54 5.09 -5.05
N VAL A 45 1.32 6.30 -4.55
CA VAL A 45 0.00 6.92 -4.44
C VAL A 45 0.02 8.29 -5.11
N GLU A 46 -1.06 8.66 -5.78
CA GLU A 46 -1.29 10.03 -6.20
C GLU A 46 -1.81 10.89 -5.05
N ALA A 47 -1.62 12.21 -5.11
CA ALA A 47 -2.08 13.16 -4.09
C ALA A 47 -3.58 13.06 -3.75
N LYS A 48 -4.43 12.60 -4.69
CA LYS A 48 -5.88 12.43 -4.51
C LYS A 48 -6.32 10.99 -4.21
N SER A 49 -5.37 10.07 -4.06
CA SER A 49 -5.67 8.66 -3.76
C SER A 49 -6.45 8.54 -2.47
N ARG A 50 -7.49 7.70 -2.48
CA ARG A 50 -8.32 7.48 -1.30
C ARG A 50 -7.68 6.44 -0.39
N VAL A 51 -7.79 6.64 0.93
CA VAL A 51 -7.30 5.67 1.94
C VAL A 51 -7.92 4.28 1.72
N ARG A 52 -9.20 4.23 1.30
CA ARG A 52 -9.88 2.96 0.97
C ARG A 52 -9.21 2.18 -0.16
N GLU A 53 -8.59 2.85 -1.12
CA GLU A 53 -7.86 2.19 -2.21
C GLU A 53 -6.56 1.58 -1.69
N VAL A 54 -5.83 2.29 -0.82
CA VAL A 54 -4.64 1.77 -0.13
C VAL A 54 -5.00 0.55 0.70
N TYR A 55 -6.10 0.63 1.47
CA TYR A 55 -6.60 -0.49 2.24
C TYR A 55 -6.95 -1.70 1.37
N ALA A 56 -7.69 -1.48 0.27
CA ALA A 56 -8.06 -2.55 -0.65
C ALA A 56 -6.82 -3.24 -1.27
N GLN A 57 -5.81 -2.47 -1.71
CA GLN A 57 -4.55 -3.03 -2.22
C GLN A 57 -3.79 -3.81 -1.14
N THR A 58 -3.82 -3.34 0.10
CA THR A 58 -3.19 -4.00 1.25
C THR A 58 -3.87 -5.34 1.55
N CYS A 59 -5.20 -5.37 1.62
CA CYS A 59 -5.98 -6.59 1.83
C CYS A 59 -5.72 -7.61 0.70
N LEU A 60 -5.75 -7.14 -0.56
CA LEU A 60 -5.49 -7.99 -1.72
C LEU A 60 -4.07 -8.57 -1.69
N HIS A 61 -3.08 -7.81 -1.25
CA HIS A 61 -1.71 -8.31 -1.11
C HIS A 61 -1.58 -9.40 -0.06
N PHE A 62 -2.12 -9.18 1.14
CA PHE A 62 -2.02 -10.16 2.22
C PHE A 62 -2.90 -11.40 1.96
N SER A 63 -4.07 -11.23 1.34
CA SER A 63 -4.91 -12.35 0.92
C SER A 63 -4.16 -13.27 -0.07
N LYS A 64 -3.39 -12.71 -1.01
CA LYS A 64 -2.52 -13.50 -1.90
C LYS A 64 -1.39 -14.22 -1.17
N GLN A 65 -0.98 -13.75 0.00
CA GLN A 65 -0.01 -14.42 0.88
C GLN A 65 -0.67 -15.44 1.82
N GLY A 66 -1.97 -15.69 1.70
CA GLY A 66 -2.71 -16.65 2.51
C GLY A 66 -3.23 -16.07 3.83
N MET A 67 -3.17 -14.75 4.03
CA MET A 67 -3.77 -14.12 5.21
C MET A 67 -5.30 -14.16 5.10
N LEU A 68 -5.94 -14.68 6.14
CA LEU A 68 -7.39 -14.71 6.28
C LEU A 68 -7.89 -13.43 6.98
N ASP A 69 -9.19 -13.17 6.87
CA ASP A 69 -9.90 -12.12 7.60
C ASP A 69 -9.26 -10.73 7.47
N THR A 70 -8.80 -10.38 6.27
CA THR A 70 -8.14 -9.09 6.01
C THR A 70 -9.02 -7.87 6.30
N GLU A 71 -10.33 -8.06 6.41
CA GLU A 71 -11.30 -7.05 6.81
C GLU A 71 -11.26 -6.66 8.30
N LEU A 72 -10.60 -7.46 9.15
CA LEU A 72 -10.55 -7.21 10.60
C LEU A 72 -9.50 -6.18 11.01
N PHE A 73 -8.51 -5.89 10.16
CA PHE A 73 -7.51 -4.86 10.44
C PHE A 73 -7.90 -3.52 9.83
N GLY A 74 -7.39 -2.44 10.42
CA GLY A 74 -7.53 -1.08 9.93
C GLY A 74 -6.20 -0.43 9.56
N LEU A 75 -6.27 0.77 8.98
CA LEU A 75 -5.09 1.62 8.77
C LEU A 75 -5.06 2.71 9.84
N ALA A 76 -3.88 2.97 10.39
CA ALA A 76 -3.63 4.06 11.30
C ALA A 76 -2.53 4.98 10.73
N VAL A 77 -2.62 6.28 11.04
CA VAL A 77 -1.56 7.24 10.73
C VAL A 77 -0.59 7.26 11.90
N LEU A 78 0.67 6.96 11.63
CA LEU A 78 1.77 7.13 12.58
C LEU A 78 2.31 8.55 12.42
N ILE A 79 2.25 9.33 13.50
CA ILE A 79 2.71 10.73 13.59
C ILE A 79 4.01 10.75 14.38
#